data_AF-H6V5V1-F1
#
_entry.id   AF-H6V5V1-F1
#
_cell.length_a   1.000
_cell.length_b   1.000
_cell.length_c   1.000
_cell.angle_alpha   90.00
_cell.angle_beta   90.00
_cell.angle_gamma   90.00
#
_symmetry.space_group_name_H-M   'P 1'
#
loop_
_entity.id
_entity.type
_entity.pdbx_description
1 polymer ?
#
loop_
_entity_poly.entity_id
_entity_poly.type
_entity_poly.pdbx_seq_one_letter_code
_entity_poly.pdbx_strand_id
1 'polypeptide(L)'
;RAVKRQAQVTQGVQSVYDDEDYLLALITGKDYKDDNECKNKLEKYCKELNEAKIDLKKIHVKQGSLCENGKAKDKCTVLKTKIEAKCNTFKNKLKTVAEKDISALTDKDCKENEQQCLFLEG
;
A
#
# COMPACT_ATOMS: atom_id res chain seq x y z
N ARG A 1 15.01 -20.10 -32.42
CA ARG A 1 15.02 -20.77 -31.09
C ARG A 1 14.04 -20.03 -30.20
N ALA A 2 12.88 -20.61 -29.89
CA ALA A 2 11.87 -19.97 -29.05
C ALA A 2 12.37 -19.89 -27.61
N VAL A 3 12.47 -18.68 -27.06
CA VAL A 3 12.87 -18.48 -25.66
C VAL A 3 11.63 -18.75 -24.81
N LYS A 4 11.53 -19.96 -24.26
CA LYS A 4 10.61 -20.28 -23.17
C LYS A 4 10.94 -19.31 -22.02
N ARG A 5 10.08 -18.32 -21.79
CA ARG A 5 10.06 -17.58 -20.53
C ARG A 5 9.55 -18.56 -19.48
N GLN A 6 10.47 -19.27 -18.82
CA GLN A 6 10.15 -19.82 -17.52
C GLN A 6 9.90 -18.61 -16.62
N ALA A 7 8.62 -18.34 -16.33
CA ALA A 7 8.29 -17.54 -15.17
C ALA A 7 8.88 -18.29 -13.97
N GLN A 8 10.07 -17.87 -13.52
CA GLN A 8 10.50 -18.17 -12.17
C GLN A 8 9.42 -17.56 -11.29
N VAL A 9 8.55 -18.43 -10.77
CA VAL A 9 7.81 -18.14 -9.56
C VAL A 9 8.88 -17.97 -8.50
N THR A 10 9.34 -16.73 -8.33
CA THR A 10 10.13 -16.33 -7.17
C THR A 10 9.27 -16.66 -5.97
N GLN A 11 9.69 -17.68 -5.23
CA GLN A 11 9.14 -18.01 -3.93
C GLN A 11 9.09 -16.72 -3.10
N GLY A 12 7.88 -16.25 -2.78
CA GLY A 12 7.63 -15.40 -1.62
C GLY A 12 8.08 -13.94 -1.70
N VAL A 13 7.97 -13.26 -2.85
CA VAL A 13 7.75 -11.81 -2.78
C VAL A 13 6.26 -11.61 -2.60
N GLN A 14 5.78 -11.70 -1.35
CA GLN A 14 4.47 -11.20 -1.01
C GLN A 14 4.46 -9.74 -1.44
N SER A 15 3.61 -9.38 -2.40
CA SER A 15 3.63 -8.04 -2.94
C SER A 15 3.27 -7.10 -1.79
N VAL A 16 3.93 -5.95 -1.68
CA VAL A 16 3.61 -4.98 -0.59
C VAL A 16 2.15 -4.53 -0.71
N TYR A 17 1.60 -4.61 -1.92
CA TYR A 17 0.20 -4.35 -2.28
C TYR A 17 -0.76 -5.47 -1.86
N ASP A 18 -0.23 -6.62 -1.44
CA ASP A 18 -1.05 -7.71 -0.95
C ASP A 18 -1.59 -7.39 0.43
N ASP A 19 -1.21 -6.31 1.12
CA ASP A 19 -1.76 -5.94 2.42
C ASP A 19 -2.88 -4.90 2.36
N GLU A 20 -3.88 -5.05 3.23
CA GLU A 20 -5.07 -4.19 3.25
C GLU A 20 -4.76 -2.77 3.74
N ASP A 21 -3.75 -2.62 4.61
CA ASP A 21 -3.27 -1.33 5.09
C ASP A 21 -2.54 -0.54 4.00
N TYR A 22 -1.83 -1.22 3.10
CA TYR A 22 -1.20 -0.60 1.93
C TYR A 22 -2.23 0.03 1.02
N LEU A 23 -3.27 -0.74 0.67
CA LEU A 23 -4.34 -0.24 -0.17
C LEU A 23 -5.13 0.89 0.52
N LEU A 24 -5.36 0.79 1.83
CA LEU A 24 -5.99 1.88 2.58
C LEU A 24 -5.13 3.15 2.56
N ALA A 25 -3.81 3.04 2.80
CA ALA A 25 -2.90 4.17 2.77
C ALA A 25 -2.96 4.87 1.41
N LEU A 26 -2.82 4.12 0.31
CA LEU A 26 -2.93 4.65 -1.07
C LEU A 26 -4.24 5.38 -1.37
N ILE A 27 -5.36 4.93 -0.80
CA ILE A 27 -6.67 5.55 -1.02
C ILE A 27 -6.79 6.84 -0.20
N THR A 28 -6.28 6.81 1.02
CA THR A 28 -6.65 7.80 2.04
C THR A 28 -5.68 8.97 2.13
N GLY A 29 -4.44 8.89 1.68
CA GLY A 29 -3.53 10.00 1.96
C GLY A 29 -2.98 9.92 3.37
N LYS A 30 -2.28 10.99 3.69
CA LYS A 30 -2.17 11.56 5.04
C LYS A 30 -3.48 11.60 5.85
N ASP A 31 -4.65 11.57 5.20
CA ASP A 31 -5.96 11.63 5.86
C ASP A 31 -6.31 10.32 6.59
N TYR A 32 -5.51 9.25 6.43
CA TYR A 32 -5.59 8.06 7.29
C TYR A 32 -5.46 8.41 8.79
N LYS A 33 -4.84 9.56 9.10
CA LYS A 33 -4.60 10.04 10.47
C LYS A 33 -5.86 10.56 11.15
N ASP A 34 -6.85 11.03 10.39
CA ASP A 34 -8.15 11.45 10.92
C ASP A 34 -9.19 10.39 10.56
N ASP A 35 -9.83 9.81 11.57
CA ASP A 35 -10.76 8.70 11.37
C ASP A 35 -11.98 9.11 10.52
N ASN A 36 -12.42 10.38 10.58
CA ASN A 36 -13.54 10.88 9.77
C ASN A 36 -13.10 11.15 8.33
N GLU A 37 -11.94 11.78 8.12
CA GLU A 37 -11.42 12.02 6.76
C GLU A 37 -11.08 10.71 6.05
N CYS A 38 -10.42 9.78 6.75
CA CYS A 38 -10.16 8.42 6.27
C CYS A 38 -11.45 7.75 5.80
N LYS A 39 -12.48 7.77 6.65
CA LYS A 39 -13.78 7.18 6.34
C LYS A 39 -14.41 7.83 5.10
N ASN A 40 -14.45 9.15 5.05
CA ASN A 40 -15.05 9.89 3.94
C ASN A 40 -14.36 9.58 2.61
N LYS A 41 -13.02 9.50 2.60
CA LYS A 41 -12.26 9.12 1.40
C LYS A 41 -12.49 7.68 0.99
N LEU A 42 -12.48 6.74 1.94
CA LEU A 42 -12.72 5.34 1.66
C LEU A 42 -14.14 5.11 1.11
N GLU A 43 -15.15 5.73 1.71
CA GLU A 43 -16.54 5.67 1.22
C GLU A 43 -16.68 6.26 -0.18
N LYS A 44 -16.08 7.43 -0.43
CA LYS A 44 -16.08 8.06 -1.76
C LYS A 44 -15.43 7.16 -2.80
N TYR A 45 -14.25 6.62 -2.50
CA TYR A 45 -13.52 5.69 -3.37
C TYR A 45 -14.36 4.46 -3.72
N CYS A 46 -14.94 3.81 -2.72
CA CYS A 46 -15.78 2.63 -2.93
C CYS A 46 -17.06 2.93 -3.71
N LYS A 47 -17.67 4.11 -3.48
CA LYS A 47 -18.84 4.58 -4.24
C LYS A 47 -18.52 4.80 -5.71
N GLU A 48 -17.41 5.46 -6.03
CA GLU A 48 -16.96 5.70 -7.41
C GLU A 48 -16.71 4.38 -8.16
N LEU A 49 -16.09 3.40 -7.51
CA LEU A 49 -15.88 2.07 -8.11
C LEU A 49 -17.19 1.31 -8.35
N ASN A 50 -18.14 1.40 -7.42
CA ASN A 50 -19.46 0.82 -7.58
C ASN A 50 -20.25 1.49 -8.71
N GLU A 51 -20.21 2.83 -8.82
CA GLU A 51 -20.85 3.59 -9.89
C GLU A 51 -20.26 3.26 -11.26
N ALA A 52 -18.95 3.03 -11.33
CA ALA A 52 -18.26 2.53 -12.51
C ALA A 52 -18.56 1.05 -12.84
N LYS A 53 -19.39 0.37 -12.05
CA LYS A 53 -19.74 -1.06 -12.17
C LYS A 53 -18.52 -1.97 -12.21
N ILE A 54 -17.46 -1.57 -11.51
CA ILE A 54 -16.23 -2.35 -11.44
C ILE A 54 -16.41 -3.47 -10.42
N ASP A 55 -16.16 -4.71 -10.86
CA ASP A 55 -16.12 -5.83 -9.95
C ASP A 55 -14.85 -5.77 -9.11
N LEU A 56 -14.98 -5.29 -7.88
CA LEU A 56 -13.87 -5.11 -6.94
C LEU A 56 -13.07 -6.40 -6.71
N LYS A 57 -13.74 -7.56 -6.75
CA LYS A 57 -13.09 -8.87 -6.57
C LYS A 57 -12.21 -9.23 -7.77
N LYS A 58 -12.46 -8.65 -8.95
CA LYS A 58 -11.60 -8.78 -10.13
C LYS A 58 -10.41 -7.85 -10.12
N ILE A 59 -10.46 -6.74 -9.37
CA ILE A 59 -9.28 -5.88 -9.19
C ILE A 59 -8.34 -6.51 -8.16
N HIS A 60 -8.84 -6.74 -6.95
CA HIS A 60 -8.09 -7.40 -5.89
C HIS A 60 -9.01 -7.89 -4.76
N VAL A 61 -8.74 -9.07 -4.21
CA VAL A 61 -9.57 -9.66 -3.13
C VAL A 61 -9.70 -8.71 -1.93
N LYS A 62 -8.64 -7.97 -1.60
CA LYS A 62 -8.64 -7.02 -0.47
C LYS A 62 -9.43 -5.75 -0.75
N GLN A 63 -9.68 -5.41 -2.00
CA GLN A 63 -10.49 -4.24 -2.36
C GLN A 63 -11.96 -4.47 -2.06
N GLY A 64 -12.46 -5.70 -2.26
CA GLY A 64 -13.79 -6.09 -1.80
C GLY A 64 -13.95 -6.04 -0.29
N SER A 65 -12.90 -6.40 0.47
CA SER A 65 -12.89 -6.33 1.94
C SER A 65 -12.86 -4.89 2.47
N LEU A 66 -12.13 -3.99 1.81
CA LEU A 66 -12.08 -2.56 2.17
C LEU A 66 -13.41 -1.84 1.91
N CYS A 67 -14.07 -2.17 0.80
CA CYS A 67 -15.32 -1.55 0.38
C CYS A 67 -16.57 -2.27 0.89
N GLU A 68 -16.42 -3.19 1.85
CA GLU A 68 -17.54 -3.90 2.43
C GLU A 68 -18.38 -2.94 3.29
N ASN A 69 -19.67 -2.80 2.95
CA ASN A 69 -20.57 -1.82 3.56
C ASN A 69 -20.58 -1.89 5.09
N GLY A 70 -20.47 -0.73 5.74
CA GLY A 70 -20.52 -0.60 7.20
C GLY A 70 -19.20 -0.91 7.93
N LYS A 71 -18.17 -1.42 7.24
CA LYS A 71 -16.86 -1.73 7.87
C LYS A 71 -15.81 -0.63 7.72
N ALA A 72 -16.08 0.43 6.95
CA ALA A 72 -15.12 1.51 6.69
C ALA A 72 -14.54 2.14 7.97
N LYS A 73 -15.38 2.36 8.99
CA LYS A 73 -14.96 2.91 10.29
C LYS A 73 -13.96 1.98 10.99
N ASP A 74 -14.29 0.69 11.06
CA ASP A 74 -13.41 -0.30 11.69
C ASP A 74 -12.11 -0.47 10.91
N LYS A 75 -12.14 -0.41 9.57
CA LYS A 75 -10.95 -0.47 8.72
C LYS A 75 -10.01 0.71 8.97
N CYS A 76 -10.53 1.94 9.01
CA CYS A 76 -9.72 3.13 9.30
C CYS A 76 -9.05 3.02 10.67
N THR A 77 -9.79 2.72 11.74
CA THR A 77 -9.22 2.64 13.08
C THR A 77 -8.24 1.47 13.23
N VAL A 78 -8.56 0.28 12.70
CA VAL A 78 -7.72 -0.93 12.85
C VAL A 78 -6.45 -0.86 12.00
N LEU A 79 -6.53 -0.33 10.78
CA LEU A 79 -5.40 -0.30 9.86
C LEU A 79 -4.51 0.93 10.09
N LYS A 80 -5.01 2.03 10.67
CA LYS A 80 -4.23 3.22 11.02
C LYS A 80 -2.97 2.88 11.82
N THR A 81 -3.07 2.08 12.88
CA THR A 81 -1.89 1.69 13.68
C THR A 81 -0.87 0.89 12.87
N LYS A 82 -1.33 0.05 11.93
CA LYS A 82 -0.44 -0.69 11.03
C LYS A 82 0.24 0.24 10.03
N ILE A 83 -0.50 1.21 9.50
CA ILE A 83 0.04 2.24 8.61
C ILE A 83 1.14 3.03 9.32
N GLU A 84 0.87 3.51 10.54
CA GLU A 84 1.85 4.25 11.34
C GLU A 84 3.10 3.41 11.64
N ALA A 85 2.94 2.14 12.01
CA ALA A 85 4.05 1.24 12.27
C ALA A 85 4.93 1.03 11.03
N LYS A 86 4.31 0.82 9.85
CA LYS A 86 5.02 0.69 8.57
C LYS A 86 5.74 1.99 8.20
N CYS A 87 5.07 3.14 8.31
CA CYS A 87 5.66 4.46 8.06
C CYS A 87 6.87 4.73 8.96
N ASN A 88 6.76 4.46 10.26
CA ASN A 88 7.85 4.67 11.22
C ASN A 88 9.04 3.74 10.95
N THR A 89 8.76 2.46 10.67
CA THR A 89 9.79 1.49 10.30
C THR A 89 10.53 1.92 9.05
N PHE A 90 9.80 2.37 8.04
CA PHE A 90 10.40 2.80 6.77
C PHE A 90 11.15 4.11 6.91
N LYS A 91 10.63 5.09 7.65
CA LYS A 91 11.34 6.35 7.99
C LYS A 91 12.71 6.07 8.63
N ASN A 92 12.79 5.11 9.56
CA ASN A 92 14.05 4.75 10.19
C ASN A 92 15.02 4.11 9.18
N LYS A 93 14.55 3.24 8.29
CA LYS A 93 15.36 2.67 7.21
C LYS A 93 15.88 3.75 6.26
N LEU A 94 15.02 4.67 5.84
CA LEU A 94 15.41 5.80 4.99
C LEU A 94 16.47 6.66 5.65
N LYS A 95 16.35 6.93 6.96
CA LYS A 95 17.37 7.70 7.69
C LYS A 95 18.73 7.00 7.64
N THR A 96 18.78 5.70 7.92
CA THR A 96 20.03 4.92 7.86
C THR A 96 20.63 4.89 6.46
N VAL A 97 19.81 4.79 5.41
CA VAL A 97 20.29 4.82 4.03
C VAL A 97 20.76 6.22 3.62
N ALA A 98 20.06 7.27 4.05
CA ALA A 98 20.41 8.66 3.77
C ALA A 98 21.70 9.13 4.48
N GLU A 99 22.10 8.45 5.56
CA GLU A 99 23.38 8.66 6.24
C GLU A 99 24.57 8.03 5.50
N LYS A 100 24.34 7.18 4.49
CA LYS A 100 25.41 6.60 3.67
C LYS A 100 25.98 7.67 2.73
N ASP A 101 27.29 7.59 2.50
CA ASP A 101 27.91 8.32 1.39
C ASP A 101 27.34 7.87 0.05
N ILE A 102 27.31 8.79 -0.93
CA ILE A 102 26.80 8.52 -2.29
C ILE A 102 27.54 7.32 -2.92
N SER A 103 28.85 7.20 -2.68
CA SER A 103 29.68 6.08 -3.16
C SER A 103 29.35 4.73 -2.52
N ALA A 104 28.66 4.72 -1.39
CA ALA A 104 28.21 3.53 -0.68
C ALA A 104 26.74 3.17 -0.94
N LEU A 105 26.01 4.02 -1.67
CA LEU A 105 24.65 3.71 -2.14
C LEU A 105 24.71 2.67 -3.26
N THR A 106 23.83 1.69 -3.18
CA THR A 106 23.69 0.65 -4.19
C THR A 106 22.36 0.79 -4.94
N ASP A 107 22.30 0.26 -6.15
CA ASP A 107 21.05 0.07 -6.90
C ASP A 107 19.93 -0.58 -6.06
N LYS A 108 20.32 -1.48 -5.16
CA LYS A 108 19.40 -2.16 -4.26
C LYS A 108 18.79 -1.21 -3.23
N ASP A 109 19.60 -0.32 -2.65
CA ASP A 109 19.12 0.72 -1.74
C ASP A 109 18.07 1.60 -2.45
N CYS A 110 18.27 1.98 -3.71
CA CYS A 110 17.28 2.75 -4.45
C CYS A 110 16.00 1.94 -4.74
N LYS A 111 16.12 0.74 -5.32
CA LYS A 111 14.97 -0.08 -5.75
C LYS A 111 14.07 -0.52 -4.59
N GLU A 112 14.64 -0.89 -3.45
CA GLU A 112 13.87 -1.32 -2.28
C GLU A 112 13.18 -0.14 -1.58
N ASN A 113 13.82 1.03 -1.53
CA ASN A 113 13.22 2.22 -0.92
C ASN A 113 12.17 2.86 -1.83
N GLU A 114 12.38 2.90 -3.16
CA GLU A 114 11.41 3.43 -4.13
C GLU A 114 10.04 2.74 -4.03
N GLN A 115 10.03 1.40 -3.93
CA GLN A 115 8.80 0.63 -3.74
C GLN A 115 8.06 0.99 -2.45
N GLN A 116 8.79 1.33 -1.38
CA GLN A 116 8.21 1.72 -0.10
C GLN A 116 7.86 3.22 -0.03
N CYS A 117 8.43 4.07 -0.89
CA CYS A 117 8.04 5.49 -1.00
C CYS A 117 6.61 5.65 -1.51
N LEU A 118 6.14 4.78 -2.41
CA LEU A 118 4.74 4.78 -2.87
C LEU A 118 3.73 4.62 -1.71
N PHE A 119 4.13 3.98 -0.61
CA PHE A 119 3.33 3.86 0.60
C PHE A 119 3.29 5.17 1.43
N LEU A 120 4.33 6.01 1.32
CA LEU A 120 4.43 7.30 2.01
C LEU A 120 3.79 8.45 1.24
N GLU A 121 3.77 8.38 -0.09
CA GLU A 121 3.00 9.29 -0.95
C GLU A 121 1.48 9.07 -0.81
N GLY A 122 1.14 7.87 -0.34
CA GLY A 122 -0.19 7.34 -0.07
C GLY A 122 -1.09 8.28 0.69
#